data_AF-A0A293MK13-F1
#
_entry.id   AF-A0A293MK13-F1
#
_cell.length_a   1.000
_cell.length_b   1.000
_cell.length_c   1.000
_cell.angle_alpha   90.00
_cell.angle_beta   90.00
_cell.angle_gamma   90.00
#
_symmetry.space_group_name_H-M   'P 1'
#
loop_
_entity.id
_entity.type
_entity.pdbx_description
1 polymer ?
#
loop_
_entity_poly.entity_id
_entity_poly.type
_entity_poly.pdbx_seq_one_letter_code
_entity_poly.pdbx_strand_id
1 'polypeptide(L)'
;MCGALQLLGFDARVGSVSLGPSFRGILVEVEYLPCVVPSSCWDLMREFMQGFMGSAVQGPPQYLQGRMNELYSPVDTVQQYMDHFNTFRRASLAATPTSVPAK
;
A
#
# COMPACT_ATOMS: atom_id res chain seq x y z
N MET A 1 3.16 -12.63 -9.99
CA MET A 1 4.64 -12.58 -9.91
C MET A 1 4.99 -11.46 -8.94
N CYS A 2 5.88 -11.70 -7.98
CA CYS A 2 6.38 -10.65 -7.09
C CYS A 2 7.65 -10.07 -7.74
N GLY A 3 7.66 -8.77 -8.03
CA GLY A 3 8.83 -8.09 -8.57
C GLY A 3 9.41 -7.16 -7.50
N ALA A 4 10.74 -7.13 -7.36
CA ALA A 4 11.45 -6.19 -6.50
C ALA A 4 12.35 -5.30 -7.36
N LEU A 5 12.39 -4.00 -7.07
CA LEU A 5 13.21 -3.00 -7.73
C LEU A 5 13.98 -2.20 -6.68
N GLN A 6 15.31 -2.20 -6.78
CA GLN A 6 16.18 -1.46 -5.88
C GLN A 6 16.82 -0.28 -6.60
N LEU A 7 16.61 0.95 -6.11
CA LEU A 7 17.14 2.17 -6.73
C LEU A 7 17.51 3.19 -5.64
N LEU A 8 18.76 3.67 -5.61
CA LEU A 8 19.19 4.80 -4.75
C LEU A 8 18.78 4.69 -3.26
N GLY A 9 18.80 3.47 -2.70
CA GLY A 9 18.41 3.21 -1.30
C GLY A 9 16.91 2.95 -1.07
N PHE A 10 16.10 2.99 -2.13
CA PHE A 10 14.73 2.50 -2.14
C PHE A 10 14.68 1.03 -2.54
N ASP A 11 13.86 0.25 -1.83
CA ASP A 11 13.42 -1.09 -2.23
C ASP A 11 11.91 -1.04 -2.48
N ALA A 12 11.50 -1.25 -3.73
CA ALA A 12 10.10 -1.26 -4.13
C ALA A 12 9.67 -2.68 -4.52
N ARG A 13 8.65 -3.21 -3.85
CA ARG A 13 8.10 -4.54 -4.10
C ARG A 13 6.68 -4.42 -4.62
N VAL A 14 6.36 -5.17 -5.66
CA VAL A 14 5.02 -5.20 -6.27
C VAL A 14 4.46 -6.61 -6.23
N GLY A 15 3.27 -6.76 -5.66
CA GLY A 15 2.58 -8.04 -5.50
C GLY A 15 1.12 -7.98 -5.93
N SER A 16 0.59 -9.09 -6.44
CA SER A 16 -0.84 -9.25 -6.69
C SER A 16 -1.57 -9.72 -5.43
N VAL A 17 -2.70 -9.12 -5.12
CA VAL A 17 -3.58 -9.52 -4.02
C VAL A 17 -4.72 -10.38 -4.57
N SER A 18 -4.89 -11.59 -4.03
CA SER A 18 -6.00 -12.48 -4.33
C SER A 18 -6.69 -12.95 -3.04
N LEU A 19 -8.00 -13.20 -3.13
CA LEU A 19 -8.80 -13.83 -2.08
C LEU A 19 -9.43 -15.09 -2.67
N GLY A 20 -8.86 -16.25 -2.33
CA GLY A 20 -9.21 -17.51 -2.96
C GLY A 20 -8.94 -17.46 -4.48
N PRO A 21 -9.91 -17.82 -5.34
CA PRO A 21 -9.72 -17.77 -6.80
C PRO A 21 -9.83 -16.37 -7.40
N SER A 22 -10.22 -15.35 -6.61
CA SER A 22 -10.51 -14.00 -7.14
C SER A 22 -9.34 -13.05 -6.99
N PHE A 23 -8.94 -12.41 -8.08
CA PHE A 23 -8.02 -11.26 -8.07
C PHE A 23 -8.71 -10.04 -7.43
N ARG A 24 -8.00 -9.36 -6.53
CA ARG A 24 -8.50 -8.19 -5.79
C ARG A 24 -7.75 -6.90 -6.10
N GLY A 25 -6.48 -6.98 -6.49
CA GLY A 25 -5.71 -5.80 -6.85
C GLY A 25 -4.20 -6.02 -6.85
N ILE A 26 -3.47 -4.90 -6.92
CA ILE A 26 -2.02 -4.85 -6.83
C ILE A 26 -1.67 -4.10 -5.55
N LEU A 27 -0.69 -4.60 -4.81
CA LEU A 27 -0.12 -3.95 -3.65
C LEU A 27 1.34 -3.61 -3.96
N VAL A 28 1.72 -2.39 -3.61
CA VAL A 28 3.08 -1.86 -3.76
C VAL A 28 3.60 -1.55 -2.36
N GLU A 29 4.74 -2.12 -2.02
CA GLU A 29 5.50 -1.81 -0.81
C GLU A 29 6.72 -0.99 -1.24
N VAL A 30 7.02 0.09 -0.53
CA VAL A 30 8.24 0.89 -0.76
C VAL A 30 8.91 1.11 0.58
N GLU A 31 10.17 0.68 0.67
CA GLU A 31 11.01 0.81 1.85
C GLU A 31 12.22 1.71 1.53
N TYR A 32 12.48 2.69 2.38
CA TYR A 32 13.66 3.55 2.28
C TYR A 32 14.65 3.18 3.39
N LEU A 33 15.70 2.46 3.03
CA LEU A 33 16.67 1.90 3.98
C LEU A 33 17.50 2.94 4.75
N PRO A 34 17.90 4.11 4.19
CA PRO A 34 18.77 5.06 4.88
C PRO A 34 18.13 5.83 6.04
N CYS A 35 16.80 5.85 6.16
CA CYS A 35 16.12 6.61 7.22
C CYS A 35 14.94 5.83 7.81
N VAL A 36 15.00 5.63 9.12
CA VAL A 36 14.02 4.88 9.91
C VAL A 36 12.96 5.78 10.57
N VAL A 37 13.00 7.09 10.36
CA VAL A 37 12.01 8.04 10.91
C VAL A 37 11.13 8.54 9.75
N PRO A 38 9.86 8.10 9.67
CA PRO A 38 9.01 8.37 8.50
C PRO A 38 8.85 9.86 8.20
N SER A 39 8.71 10.73 9.20
CA SER A 39 8.54 12.18 9.01
C SER A 39 9.72 12.83 8.30
N SER A 40 10.93 12.31 8.48
CA SER A 40 12.15 12.85 7.88
C SER A 40 12.32 12.47 6.41
N CYS A 41 11.71 11.37 5.96
CA CYS A 41 11.89 10.83 4.61
C CYS A 41 10.59 10.72 3.79
N TRP A 42 9.43 11.07 4.37
CA TRP A 42 8.13 10.91 3.73
C TRP A 42 8.00 11.65 2.40
N ASP A 43 8.41 12.91 2.32
CA ASP A 43 8.28 13.69 1.08
C ASP A 43 9.13 13.08 -0.05
N LEU A 44 10.33 12.59 0.27
CA LEU A 44 11.19 11.89 -0.67
C LEU A 44 10.56 10.56 -1.13
N MET A 45 10.03 9.76 -0.21
CA MET A 45 9.31 8.53 -0.53
C MET A 45 8.09 8.81 -1.42
N ARG A 46 7.35 9.88 -1.12
CA ARG A 46 6.18 10.30 -1.90
C ARG A 46 6.58 10.68 -3.32
N GLU A 47 7.60 11.50 -3.52
CA GLU A 47 8.07 11.87 -4.87
C GLU A 47 8.49 10.64 -5.68
N PHE A 48 9.22 9.72 -5.06
CA PHE A 48 9.59 8.44 -5.68
C PHE A 48 8.36 7.64 -6.12
N MET A 49 7.37 7.47 -5.24
CA MET A 49 6.13 6.76 -5.56
C MET A 49 5.31 7.47 -6.65
N GLN A 50 5.25 8.80 -6.62
CA GLN A 50 4.52 9.59 -7.61
C GLN A 50 5.11 9.46 -9.03
N GLY A 51 6.43 9.20 -9.13
CA GLY A 51 7.10 8.98 -10.41
C GLY A 51 6.53 7.81 -11.23
N PHE A 52 5.93 6.80 -10.58
CA PHE A 52 5.34 5.64 -11.28
C PHE A 52 3.85 5.41 -10.98
N MET A 53 3.32 5.89 -9.85
CA MET A 53 1.90 5.76 -9.49
C MET A 53 1.07 7.03 -9.76
N GLY A 54 1.71 8.14 -10.11
CA GLY A 54 1.05 9.41 -10.37
C GLY A 54 0.22 9.92 -9.18
N SER A 55 -1.03 10.29 -9.44
CA SER A 55 -1.95 10.88 -8.44
C SER A 55 -2.55 9.87 -7.46
N ALA A 56 -2.24 8.57 -7.58
CA ALA A 56 -2.71 7.56 -6.63
C ALA A 56 -2.09 7.73 -5.23
N VAL A 57 -0.95 8.42 -5.12
CA VAL A 57 -0.27 8.70 -3.85
C VAL A 57 -0.85 9.97 -3.23
N GLN A 58 -1.87 9.80 -2.39
CA GLN A 58 -2.63 10.91 -1.79
C GLN A 58 -2.03 11.41 -0.45
N GLY A 59 -1.38 10.53 0.33
CA GLY A 59 -0.84 10.88 1.65
C GLY A 59 -0.32 9.67 2.42
N PRO A 60 0.23 9.88 3.63
CA PRO A 60 0.77 8.81 4.46
C PRO A 60 -0.32 7.80 4.84
N PRO A 61 0.01 6.50 4.92
CA PRO A 61 -0.90 5.47 5.39
C PRO A 61 -1.55 5.86 6.71
N GLN A 62 -2.84 5.56 6.88
CA GLN A 62 -3.62 6.02 8.04
C GLN A 62 -2.98 5.60 9.36
N TYR A 63 -2.47 4.38 9.45
CA TYR A 63 -1.74 3.87 10.61
C TYR A 63 -0.48 4.70 10.95
N LEU A 64 0.23 5.22 9.94
CA LEU A 64 1.45 5.99 10.15
C LEU A 64 1.20 7.45 10.57
N GLN A 65 0.02 8.02 10.33
CA GLN A 65 -0.24 9.45 10.59
C GLN A 65 0.05 9.87 12.04
N GLY A 66 -0.27 9.00 13.00
CA GLY A 66 0.01 9.25 14.42
C GLY A 66 1.43 8.90 14.88
N ARG A 67 2.22 8.25 14.03
CA ARG A 67 3.54 7.68 14.36
C ARG A 67 4.66 8.17 13.45
N MET A 68 4.42 9.24 12.69
CA MET A 68 5.40 9.71 11.70
C MET A 68 6.73 10.13 12.34
N ASN A 69 6.72 10.57 13.60
CA ASN A 69 7.93 10.95 14.34
C ASN A 69 8.52 9.81 15.19
N GLU A 70 7.94 8.61 15.14
CA GLU A 70 8.44 7.44 15.84
C GLU A 70 9.42 6.66 14.96
N LEU A 71 10.22 5.79 15.57
CA LEU A 71 11.06 4.85 14.85
C LEU A 71 10.19 3.82 14.14
N TYR A 72 10.33 3.75 12.82
CA TYR A 72 9.71 2.73 12.00
C TYR A 72 10.28 1.35 12.34
N SER A 73 9.39 0.38 12.42
CA SER A 73 9.72 -1.00 12.74
C SER A 73 8.97 -1.98 11.83
N PRO A 74 9.42 -3.24 11.70
CA PRO A 74 8.74 -4.22 10.86
C PRO A 74 7.27 -4.48 11.24
N VAL A 75 6.89 -4.26 12.50
CA VAL A 75 5.48 -4.39 12.93
C VAL A 75 4.59 -3.33 12.27
N ASP A 76 5.13 -2.15 11.95
CA ASP A 76 4.38 -1.10 11.26
C ASP A 76 4.03 -1.51 9.82
N THR A 77 4.95 -2.20 9.12
CA THR A 77 4.66 -2.82 7.82
C THR A 77 3.51 -3.82 7.93
N VAL A 78 3.54 -4.68 8.96
CA VAL A 78 2.49 -5.70 9.17
C VAL A 78 1.13 -5.04 9.40
N GLN A 79 1.06 -3.96 10.19
CA GLN A 79 -0.18 -3.23 10.42
C GLN A 79 -0.73 -2.60 9.13
N GLN A 80 0.12 -1.99 8.31
CA GLN A 80 -0.28 -1.47 6.99
C GLN A 80 -0.86 -2.57 6.09
N TYR A 81 -0.23 -3.74 6.05
CA TYR A 81 -0.77 -4.89 5.32
C TYR A 81 -2.16 -5.27 5.81
N MET A 82 -2.37 -5.36 7.13
CA MET A 82 -3.67 -5.71 7.71
C MET A 82 -4.76 -4.70 7.32
N ASP A 83 -4.45 -3.41 7.32
CA ASP A 83 -5.39 -2.35 6.89
C ASP A 83 -5.78 -2.50 5.41
N HIS A 84 -4.81 -2.78 4.54
CA HIS A 84 -5.08 -3.05 3.12
C HIS A 84 -5.94 -4.30 2.94
N PHE A 85 -5.60 -5.43 3.59
CA PHE A 85 -6.38 -6.67 3.49
C PHE A 85 -7.80 -6.51 4.02
N ASN A 86 -8.00 -5.79 5.12
CA ASN A 86 -9.33 -5.47 5.65
C ASN A 86 -10.15 -4.64 4.66
N THR A 87 -9.50 -3.74 3.91
CA THR A 87 -10.14 -2.95 2.86
C THR A 87 -10.54 -3.81 1.67
N PHE A 88 -9.66 -4.69 1.18
CA PHE A 88 -10.00 -5.65 0.11
C PHE A 88 -11.15 -6.58 0.50
N ARG A 89 -11.19 -7.04 1.76
CA ARG A 89 -12.26 -7.88 2.28
C ARG A 89 -13.61 -7.14 2.31
N ARG A 90 -13.64 -5.89 2.79
CA ARG A 90 -14.87 -5.06 2.80
C ARG A 90 -15.36 -4.76 1.38
N ALA A 91 -14.46 -4.41 0.47
CA ALA A 91 -14.79 -4.18 -0.93
C ALA A 91 -15.40 -5.44 -1.60
N SER A 92 -14.92 -6.64 -1.24
CA SER A 92 -15.50 -7.89 -1.72
C SER A 92 -16.94 -8.14 -1.23
N LEU A 93 -17.33 -7.63 -0.06
CA LEU A 93 -18.68 -7.81 0.49
C LEU A 93 -19.67 -6.78 -0.09
N ALA A 94 -19.18 -5.60 -0.47
CA ALA A 94 -19.98 -4.56 -1.11
C ALA A 94 -20.32 -4.86 -2.58
N ALA A 95 -19.53 -5.71 -3.26
CA ALA A 95 -19.78 -6.14 -4.63
C ALA A 95 -20.87 -7.22 -4.70
N THR A 96 -22.11 -6.90 -4.30
CA THR A 96 -23.29 -7.70 -4.62
C THR A 96 -23.84 -7.22 -5.97
N PRO A 97 -24.03 -8.08 -6.98
CA PRO A 97 -24.53 -7.64 -8.28
C PRO A 97 -25.98 -7.18 -8.13
N THR A 98 -26.23 -5.89 -8.38
CA THR A 98 -27.57 -5.34 -8.51
C THR A 98 -28.28 -6.10 -9.64
N SER A 99 -29.33 -6.84 -9.29
CA SER A 99 -30.22 -7.51 -10.23
C SER A 99 -30.83 -6.49 -11.20
N VAL A 100 -30.52 -6.62 -12.49
CA VAL A 100 -31.23 -5.90 -13.56
C VAL A 100 -32.69 -6.40 -13.64
N PRO A 101 -33.71 -5.53 -13.57
CA PRO A 101 -35.07 -5.94 -13.91
C PRO A 101 -35.17 -6.07 -15.43
N ALA A 102 -35.58 -7.25 -15.89
CA ALA A 102 -35.84 -7.55 -17.29
C ALA A 102 -36.98 -6.68 -17.82
N LYS A 103 -36.78 -6.07 -18.98
CA LYS A 103 -37.86 -5.69 -19.89
C LYS A 103 -37.42 -5.92 -21.32
#